data_AF-A0A2G2IHK4-F1
#
_entry.id   AF-A0A2G2IHK4-F1
#
_cell.length_a   1.000
_cell.length_b   1.000
_cell.length_c   1.000
_cell.angle_alpha   90.00
_cell.angle_beta   90.00
_cell.angle_gamma   90.00
#
_symmetry.space_group_name_H-M   'P 1'
#
loop_
_entity.id
_entity.type
_entity.pdbx_description
1 polymer ?
#
loop_
_entity_poly.entity_id
_entity_poly.type
_entity_poly.pdbx_seq_one_letter_code
_entity_poly.pdbx_strand_id
1 'polypeptide(L)' 'MFLLLVLLVVCFSVFCGVFFYCQALITGFGCKRWTVAGLLFGPLIWPMFMMKKRMQLNRLFGFEQLILIA' A
#
# COMPACT_ATOMS: atom_id res chain seq x y z
N MET A 1 29.33 5.00 9.51
CA MET A 1 28.17 4.22 9.99
C MET A 1 26.84 4.93 9.74
N PHE A 2 26.63 6.15 10.24
CA PHE A 2 25.40 6.94 10.01
C PHE A 2 25.08 7.22 8.54
N LEU A 3 26.10 7.52 7.72
CA LEU A 3 25.91 7.85 6.30
C LEU A 3 25.38 6.66 5.47
N LEU A 4 25.83 5.44 5.79
CA LEU A 4 25.32 4.19 5.17
C LEU A 4 23.88 3.89 5.58
N LEU A 5 23.53 4.16 6.85
CA LEU A 5 22.16 4.02 7.35
C LEU A 5 21.19 4.97 6.64
N VAL A 6 21.58 6.23 6.43
CA VAL A 6 20.76 7.22 5.70
C VAL A 6 20.55 6.79 4.25
N LEU A 7 21.61 6.33 3.57
CA LEU A 7 21.52 5.81 2.20
C LEU A 7 20.58 4.61 2.08
N LEU A 8 20.65 3.67 3.02
CA LEU A 8 19.75 2.52 3.08
C LEU A 8 18.29 2.94 3.24
N VAL A 9 17.99 3.86 4.15
CA VAL A 9 16.62 4.35 4.40
C VAL A 9 16.06 5.07 3.17
N VAL A 10 16.87 5.89 2.49
CA VAL A 10 16.44 6.59 1.27
C VAL A 10 16.17 5.60 0.15
N CYS A 11 17.06 4.64 -0.09
CA CYS A 11 16.86 3.58 -1.08
C CYS A 11 15.59 2.75 -0.77
N PHE A 12 15.36 2.41 0.49
CA PHE A 12 14.16 1.67 0.91
C PHE A 12 12.88 2.48 0.72
N SER A 13 12.91 3.78 1.00
CA SER A 13 11.79 4.69 0.79
C SER A 13 11.43 4.81 -0.69
N VAL A 14 12.43 4.98 -1.57
CA VAL A 14 12.22 5.01 -3.03
C VAL A 14 11.67 3.68 -3.53
N PHE A 15 12.23 2.55 -3.07
CA PHE A 15 11.77 1.22 -3.46
C PHE A 15 10.32 0.97 -3.01
N CYS A 16 9.97 1.34 -1.78
CA CYS A 16 8.60 1.29 -1.29
C CYS A 16 7.67 2.19 -2.11
N GLY A 17 8.09 3.40 -2.46
CA GLY A 17 7.29 4.32 -3.27
C GLY A 17 6.95 3.75 -4.66
N VAL A 18 7.94 3.15 -5.33
CA VAL A 18 7.74 2.46 -6.62
C VAL A 18 6.83 1.24 -6.46
N PHE A 19 7.04 0.45 -5.40
CA PHE A 19 6.21 -0.72 -5.11
C PHE A 19 4.74 -0.34 -4.87
N PHE A 20 4.48 0.74 -4.11
CA PHE A 20 3.14 1.27 -3.91
C PHE A 20 2.53 1.88 -5.18
N TYR A 21 3.35 2.48 -6.05
CA TYR A 21 2.89 2.97 -7.36
C TYR A 21 2.40 1.81 -8.23
N CYS A 22 3.19 0.74 -8.35
CA CYS A 22 2.81 -0.47 -9.09
C CYS A 22 1.56 -1.13 -8.49
N GLN A 23 1.49 -1.27 -7.17
CA GLN A 23 0.32 -1.85 -6.52
C GLN A 23 -0.94 -1.00 -6.70
N ALA A 24 -0.83 0.33 -6.63
CA ALA A 24 -1.96 1.24 -6.87
C ALA A 24 -2.47 1.14 -8.32
N LEU A 25 -1.57 0.99 -9.29
CA LEU A 25 -1.95 0.75 -10.70
C LEU A 25 -2.72 -0.56 -10.86
N ILE A 26 -2.21 -1.67 -10.29
CA ILE A 26 -2.84 -3.00 -10.42
C ILE A 26 -4.24 -3.04 -9.77
N THR A 27 -4.43 -2.31 -8.66
CA THR A 27 -5.71 -2.26 -7.94
C THR A 27 -6.67 -1.20 -8.47
N GLY A 28 -6.25 -0.35 -9.43
CA GLY A 28 -7.07 0.76 -9.92
C GLY A 28 -7.27 1.89 -8.89
N PHE A 29 -6.45 1.95 -7.85
CA PHE A 29 -6.47 3.04 -6.88
C PHE A 29 -5.74 4.27 -7.40
N GLY A 30 -6.19 5.47 -7.01
CA GLY A 30 -5.59 6.74 -7.44
C GLY A 30 -4.09 6.82 -7.13
N CYS A 31 -3.25 6.55 -8.13
CA CYS A 31 -1.81 6.29 -7.95
C CYS A 31 -1.09 7.47 -7.31
N LYS A 32 -1.39 8.70 -7.75
CA LYS A 32 -0.81 9.93 -7.17
C LYS A 32 -1.00 10.03 -5.65
N ARG A 33 -2.18 9.64 -5.13
CA ARG A 33 -2.49 9.74 -3.70
C ARG A 33 -1.73 8.70 -2.89
N TRP A 34 -1.68 7.47 -3.38
CA TRP A 34 -1.05 6.36 -2.67
C TRP A 34 0.47 6.37 -2.74
N THR A 35 1.05 6.85 -3.85
CA THR A 35 2.50 7.03 -3.96
C THR A 35 3.00 8.14 -3.06
N VAL A 36 2.32 9.29 -3.00
CA VAL A 36 2.67 10.38 -2.05
C VAL A 36 2.55 9.89 -0.61
N ALA A 37 1.50 9.13 -0.29
CA ALA A 37 1.31 8.57 1.05
C ALA A 37 2.39 7.52 1.40
N GLY A 38 2.79 6.66 0.45
CA GLY A 38 3.89 5.70 0.63
C GLY A 38 5.27 6.35 0.73
N LEU A 39 5.48 7.51 0.12
CA LEU A 39 6.74 8.26 0.21
C LEU A 39 6.84 9.04 1.53
N LEU A 40 5.71 9.56 2.04
CA LEU A 40 5.64 10.30 3.31
C LEU A 40 5.61 9.38 4.53
N PHE A 41 4.78 8.34 4.52
CA PHE A 41 4.57 7.46 5.67
C PHE A 41 5.34 6.14 5.57
N GLY A 42 5.94 5.85 4.41
CA GLY A 42 6.73 4.64 4.21
C GLY A 42 5.90 3.36 4.41
N PRO A 43 6.45 2.33 5.08
CA PRO A 43 5.77 1.04 5.26
C PRO A 43 4.51 1.12 6.14
N LEU A 44 4.31 2.21 6.89
CA LEU A 44 3.12 2.39 7.73
C LEU A 44 1.84 2.58 6.90
N ILE A 45 1.94 2.98 5.62
CA ILE A 45 0.78 3.11 4.75
C ILE A 45 0.26 1.75 4.26
N TRP A 46 1.06 0.68 4.38
CA TRP A 46 0.72 -0.67 3.92
C TRP A 46 -0.58 -1.23 4.52
N PRO A 47 -0.78 -1.26 5.85
CA PRO A 47 -2.04 -1.73 6.42
C PRO A 47 -3.24 -0.90 5.94
N MET A 48 -3.06 0.41 5.72
CA MET A 48 -4.12 1.28 5.22
C MET A 48 -4.50 0.95 3.78
N PHE A 49 -3.51 0.66 2.92
CA PHE A 49 -3.72 0.21 1.55
C PHE A 49 -4.48 -1.11 1.50
N MET A 50 -4.05 -2.08 2.32
CA MET A 50 -4.71 -3.39 2.42
C MET A 50 -6.15 -3.27 2.94
N MET A 51 -6.40 -2.38 3.90
CA MET A 51 -7.76 -2.12 4.39
C MET A 51 -8.66 -1.55 3.30
N LYS A 52 -8.15 -0.59 2.49
CA LYS A 52 -8.90 -0.04 1.35
C LYS A 52 -9.16 -1.08 0.26
N LYS A 53 -8.19 -1.94 -0.04
CA LYS A 53 -8.36 -3.09 -0.95
C LYS A 53 -9.44 -4.04 -0.44
N ARG A 54 -9.43 -4.39 0.85
CA ARG A 54 -10.48 -5.22 1.48
C ARG A 54 -11.86 -4.57 1.37
N MET A 55 -11.99 -3.27 1.66
CA MET A 55 -13.29 -2.59 1.53
C MET A 55 -13.82 -2.62 0.09
N GLN A 56 -12.95 -2.42 -0.92
CA GLN A 56 -13.38 -2.52 -2.32
C GLN A 56 -13.79 -3.93 -2.70
N LEU A 57 -13.03 -4.95 -2.30
CA LEU A 57 -13.40 -6.34 -2.52
C LEU A 57 -14.74 -6.67 -1.85
N ASN A 58 -14.93 -6.30 -0.58
CA ASN A 58 -16.19 -6.50 0.13
C ASN A 58 -17.36 -5.76 -0.53
N ARG A 59 -17.11 -4.61 -1.15
CA ARG A 59 -18.14 -3.86 -1.89
C ARG A 59 -18.51 -4.51 -3.22
N LEU A 60 -17.55 -5.13 -3.90
CA LEU A 60 -17.76 -5.79 -5.20
C LEU A 60 -18.41 -7.17 -5.05
N PHE A 61 -17.95 -7.97 -4.09
CA PHE A 61 -18.46 -9.32 -3.83
C PHE A 61 -19.66 -9.34 -2.87
N GLY A 62 -19.96 -8.22 -2.21
CA GLY A 62 -20.91 -8.18 -1.11
C GLY A 62 -20.35 -8.86 0.15
N PHE A 63 -20.87 -8.50 1.33
CA PHE A 63 -20.51 -9.11 2.62
C PHE A 63 -20.82 -10.63 2.70
N GLU A 64 -21.53 -11.16 1.71
CA GLU A 64 -22.04 -12.53 1.63
C GLU A 64 -20.96 -13.61 1.54
N GLN A 65 -19.73 -13.30 1.13
CA GLN A 65 -18.70 -14.33 0.90
C GLN A 65 -17.77 -14.60 2.10
N LEU A 66 -17.91 -13.88 3.22
CA LEU A 66 -16.92 -13.92 4.33
C LEU A 66 -17.46 -14.41 5.68
N ILE A 67 -18.74 -14.80 5.78
CA ILE A 67 -19.33 -15.29 7.06
C ILE A 67 -19.77 -16.76 7.01
N LEU A 68 -19.88 -17.37 5.82
CA LEU A 68 -20.22 -18.79 5.67
C LEU A 68 -19.06 -19.43 4.89
N ILE A 69 -18.13 -20.13 5.51
CA ILE A 69 -18.29 -21.48 6.09
C ILE A 69 -17.22 -21.64 7.18
N ALA A 70 -17.66 -21.78 8.42
CA ALA A 70 -16.92 -22.32 9.56
C ALA A 70 -17.76 -23.47 10.14
#